data_AF-A0A949ZLE3-F1
#
_entry.id   AF-A0A949ZLE3-F1
#
_cell.length_a   1.000
_cell.length_b   1.000
_cell.length_c   1.000
_cell.angle_alpha   90.00
_cell.angle_beta   90.00
_cell.angle_gamma   90.00
#
_symmetry.space_group_name_H-M   'P 1'
#
loop_
_entity.id
_entity.type
_entity.pdbx_description
1 polymer ?
#
loop_
_entity_poly.entity_id
_entity_poly.type
_entity_poly.pdbx_seq_one_letter_code
_entity_poly.pdbx_strand_id
1 'polypeptide(L)'
;MSVPVVAPRPSGVPVTTVSALVIISALVVGVGLASNTVLHHLVQTLPLWAAAAAGRKPAAQWFALPCFVFWLGIMAAIWLFLLHLPSFVNGHFSPVEIAMTILVGIAALVAIPATPFRGVSPGTAAAAFLLGAVAQFGAFRLSLIPVIWNH
;
A
#
# COMPACT_ATOMS: atom_id res chain seq x y z
N MET A 1 28.94 -23.04 28.42
CA MET A 1 28.54 -22.28 27.23
C MET A 1 27.17 -22.78 26.80
N SER A 2 26.11 -22.02 27.04
CA SER A 2 24.76 -22.32 26.54
C SER A 2 24.64 -21.82 25.10
N VAL A 3 24.32 -22.71 24.16
CA VAL A 3 24.03 -22.34 22.78
C VAL A 3 22.72 -21.53 22.80
N PRO A 4 22.66 -20.32 22.21
CA PRO A 4 21.42 -19.56 22.16
C PRO A 4 20.40 -20.32 21.32
N VAL A 5 19.28 -20.69 21.94
CA VAL A 5 18.13 -21.27 21.24
C VAL A 5 17.53 -20.17 20.36
N VAL A 6 17.81 -20.23 19.06
CA VAL A 6 17.18 -19.34 18.08
C VAL A 6 15.72 -19.76 17.97
N ALA A 7 14.81 -18.91 18.45
CA ALA A 7 13.39 -19.16 18.31
C ALA A 7 13.02 -19.37 16.83
N PRO A 8 12.15 -20.34 16.49
CA PRO A 8 11.72 -20.58 15.12
C PRO A 8 11.13 -19.31 14.50
N ARG A 9 11.48 -19.02 13.25
CA ARG A 9 10.82 -17.94 12.49
C ARG A 9 9.35 -18.32 12.29
N PRO A 10 8.39 -17.41 12.53
CA PRO A 10 6.97 -17.69 12.31
C PRO A 10 6.72 -18.10 10.85
N SER A 11 6.04 -19.22 10.66
CA SER A 11 5.88 -19.95 9.38
C SER A 11 4.76 -19.42 8.46
N GLY A 12 3.98 -18.41 8.89
CA GLY A 12 2.81 -17.92 8.13
C GLY A 12 3.17 -17.10 6.89
N VAL A 13 2.28 -16.25 6.37
CA VAL A 13 2.59 -15.19 5.38
C VAL A 13 2.81 -13.85 6.12
N PRO A 14 3.69 -12.94 5.67
CA PRO A 14 3.90 -11.66 6.35
C PRO A 14 2.63 -10.83 6.32
N VAL A 15 2.33 -10.13 7.41
CA VAL A 15 1.19 -9.20 7.47
C VAL A 15 1.28 -8.15 6.35
N THR A 16 2.48 -7.67 6.01
CA THR A 16 2.71 -6.75 4.89
C THR A 16 2.36 -7.36 3.54
N THR A 17 2.68 -8.62 3.30
CA THR A 17 2.31 -9.31 2.06
C THR A 17 0.80 -9.44 1.97
N VAL A 18 0.13 -9.87 3.05
CA VAL A 18 -1.34 -10.00 3.07
C VAL A 18 -2.00 -8.63 2.85
N SER A 19 -1.60 -7.61 3.61
CA SER A 19 -2.13 -6.26 3.46
C SER A 19 -1.88 -5.67 2.07
N ALA A 20 -0.70 -5.87 1.50
CA ALA A 20 -0.39 -5.43 0.13
C ALA A 20 -1.34 -6.09 -0.88
N LEU A 21 -1.58 -7.40 -0.77
CA LEU A 21 -2.50 -8.12 -1.66
C LEU A 21 -3.96 -7.70 -1.47
N VAL A 22 -4.38 -7.38 -0.24
CA VAL A 22 -5.72 -6.80 0.02
C VAL A 22 -5.86 -5.44 -0.66
N ILE A 23 -4.86 -4.55 -0.52
CA ILE A 23 -4.88 -3.23 -1.16
C ILE A 23 -4.91 -3.36 -2.68
N ILE A 24 -4.04 -4.21 -3.25
CA ILE A 24 -4.02 -4.51 -4.68
C ILE A 24 -5.39 -5.00 -5.15
N SER A 25 -5.98 -5.97 -4.46
CA SER A 25 -7.28 -6.54 -4.85
C SER A 25 -8.41 -5.51 -4.76
N ALA A 26 -8.45 -4.73 -3.67
CA ALA A 26 -9.45 -3.69 -3.48
C ALA A 26 -9.38 -2.61 -4.57
N LEU A 27 -8.17 -2.25 -5.02
CA LEU A 27 -7.98 -1.23 -6.04
C LEU A 27 -8.14 -1.76 -7.46
N VAL A 28 -7.50 -2.87 -7.80
CA VAL A 28 -7.49 -3.41 -9.17
C VAL A 28 -8.82 -4.08 -9.50
N VAL A 29 -9.30 -4.95 -8.62
CA VAL A 29 -10.54 -5.72 -8.85
C VAL A 29 -11.74 -4.93 -8.36
N GLY A 30 -11.66 -4.31 -7.18
CA GLY A 30 -12.77 -3.54 -6.62
C GLY A 30 -13.04 -2.26 -7.40
N VAL A 31 -12.21 -1.23 -7.18
CA VAL A 31 -12.39 0.08 -7.82
C VAL A 31 -12.17 0.00 -9.33
N GLY A 32 -11.12 -0.69 -9.78
CA GLY A 32 -10.74 -0.75 -11.18
C GLY A 32 -11.82 -1.34 -12.09
N LEU A 33 -12.51 -2.39 -11.66
CA LEU A 33 -13.63 -2.93 -12.44
C LEU A 33 -14.90 -2.07 -12.29
N ALA A 34 -15.17 -1.53 -11.10
CA ALA A 34 -16.36 -0.72 -10.86
C ALA A 34 -16.34 0.61 -11.63
N SER A 35 -15.15 1.18 -11.81
CA SER A 35 -14.95 2.50 -12.41
C SER A 35 -14.25 2.45 -13.77
N ASN A 36 -13.99 1.24 -14.30
CA ASN A 36 -13.27 0.99 -15.54
C ASN A 36 -11.90 1.72 -15.58
N THR A 37 -11.09 1.48 -14.55
CA THR A 37 -9.76 2.07 -14.31
C THR A 37 -8.73 1.02 -13.89
N VAL A 38 -8.89 -0.23 -14.36
CA VAL A 38 -8.03 -1.36 -13.97
C VAL A 38 -6.56 -1.07 -14.23
N LEU A 39 -6.22 -0.53 -15.42
CA LEU A 39 -4.83 -0.24 -15.78
C LEU A 39 -4.23 0.83 -14.87
N HIS A 40 -5.00 1.86 -14.53
CA HIS A 40 -4.61 2.88 -13.56
C HIS A 40 -4.20 2.24 -12.23
N HIS A 41 -5.06 1.40 -11.66
CA HIS A 41 -4.77 0.77 -10.36
C HIS A 41 -3.67 -0.29 -10.44
N LEU A 42 -3.51 -0.98 -11.56
CA LEU A 42 -2.37 -1.88 -11.78
C LEU A 42 -1.05 -1.13 -11.70
N VAL A 43 -0.91 -0.03 -12.45
CA VAL A 43 0.30 0.81 -12.46
C VAL A 43 0.55 1.40 -11.08
N GLN A 44 -0.49 1.98 -10.46
CA GLN A 44 -0.42 2.66 -9.16
C GLN A 44 -0.02 1.72 -8.00
N THR A 45 -0.28 0.41 -8.14
CA THR A 45 0.02 -0.61 -7.13
C THR A 45 1.29 -1.41 -7.40
N LEU A 46 2.03 -1.16 -8.50
CA LEU A 46 3.29 -1.87 -8.84
C LEU A 46 4.28 -1.98 -7.67
N PRO A 47 4.51 -0.94 -6.84
CA PRO A 47 5.43 -1.06 -5.70
C PRO A 47 4.92 -2.05 -4.63
N LEU A 48 3.60 -2.13 -4.42
CA LEU A 48 3.02 -3.13 -3.51
C LEU A 48 3.18 -4.56 -4.04
N TRP A 49 3.14 -4.77 -5.36
CA TRP A 49 3.47 -6.08 -5.96
C TRP A 49 4.91 -6.49 -5.65
N ALA A 50 5.86 -5.57 -5.81
CA ALA A 50 7.27 -5.82 -5.49
C ALA A 50 7.46 -6.13 -4.00
N ALA A 51 6.79 -5.37 -3.12
CA ALA A 51 6.82 -5.61 -1.68
C ALA A 51 6.24 -6.99 -1.31
N ALA A 52 5.08 -7.34 -1.88
CA ALA A 52 4.42 -8.62 -1.64
C ALA A 52 5.30 -9.80 -2.09
N ALA A 53 5.88 -9.71 -3.30
CA ALA A 53 6.78 -10.73 -3.85
C ALA A 53 8.08 -10.89 -3.04
N ALA A 54 8.62 -9.80 -2.50
CA ALA A 54 9.82 -9.85 -1.67
C ALA A 54 9.58 -10.45 -0.27
N GLY A 55 8.32 -10.51 0.18
CA GLY A 55 7.91 -11.19 1.39
C GLY A 55 8.63 -10.67 2.65
N ARG A 56 9.13 -11.59 3.49
CA ARG A 56 9.71 -11.28 4.82
C ARG A 56 11.05 -10.54 4.82
N LYS A 57 11.64 -10.27 3.66
CA LYS A 57 12.97 -9.66 3.61
C LYS A 57 12.95 -8.35 4.41
N PRO A 58 13.83 -8.18 5.42
CA PRO A 58 13.83 -6.99 6.27
C PRO A 58 13.81 -5.66 5.49
N ALA A 59 14.63 -5.54 4.43
CA ALA A 59 14.62 -4.36 3.57
C ALA A 59 13.28 -4.17 2.82
N ALA A 60 12.58 -5.23 2.44
CA ALA A 60 11.28 -5.14 1.78
C ALA A 60 10.19 -4.57 2.70
N GLN A 61 10.29 -4.83 4.02
CA GLN A 61 9.37 -4.25 5.00
C GLN A 61 9.54 -2.71 5.07
N TRP A 62 10.78 -2.23 5.06
CA TRP A 62 11.10 -0.80 4.99
C TRP A 62 10.68 -0.16 3.66
N PHE A 63 10.82 -0.88 2.55
CA PHE A 63 10.33 -0.45 1.24
C PHE A 63 8.79 -0.35 1.18
N ALA A 64 8.08 -1.28 1.82
CA ALA A 64 6.61 -1.31 1.83
C ALA A 64 5.99 -0.22 2.70
N LEU A 65 6.67 0.19 3.78
CA LEU A 65 6.20 1.20 4.72
C LEU A 65 5.69 2.51 4.05
N PRO A 66 6.47 3.22 3.22
CA PRO A 66 5.99 4.43 2.55
C PRO A 66 4.80 4.16 1.63
N CYS A 67 4.67 2.95 1.08
CA CYS A 67 3.52 2.56 0.26
C CYS A 67 2.25 2.50 1.11
N PHE A 68 2.28 1.85 2.28
CA PHE A 68 1.14 1.83 3.20
C PHE A 68 0.78 3.21 3.74
N VAL A 69 1.78 4.02 4.08
CA VAL A 69 1.57 5.41 4.54
C VAL A 69 0.91 6.25 3.44
N PHE A 70 1.38 6.12 2.20
CA PHE A 70 0.81 6.81 1.04
C PHE A 70 -0.67 6.47 0.85
N TRP A 71 -1.01 5.17 0.85
CA TRP A 71 -2.39 4.72 0.70
C TRP A 71 -3.28 5.17 1.86
N LEU A 72 -2.80 5.08 3.10
CA LEU A 72 -3.52 5.58 4.26
C LEU A 72 -3.77 7.09 4.16
N GLY A 73 -2.80 7.85 3.67
CA GLY A 73 -2.93 9.28 3.39
C GLY A 73 -4.02 9.58 2.35
N ILE A 74 -4.07 8.81 1.26
CA ILE A 74 -5.15 8.93 0.26
C ILE A 74 -6.51 8.61 0.88
N MET A 75 -6.62 7.52 1.65
CA MET A 75 -7.88 7.16 2.30
C MET A 75 -8.34 8.27 3.25
N ALA A 76 -7.44 8.82 4.06
CA ALA A 76 -7.75 9.96 4.92
C ALA A 76 -8.25 11.17 4.11
N ALA A 77 -7.60 11.51 3.00
CA ALA A 77 -8.03 12.60 2.12
C ALA A 77 -9.43 12.36 1.51
N ILE A 78 -9.73 11.13 1.08
CA ILE A 78 -11.06 10.75 0.57
C ILE A 78 -12.12 10.89 1.68
N TRP A 79 -11.84 10.45 2.89
CA TRP A 79 -12.78 10.57 4.01
C TRP A 79 -13.01 12.03 4.42
N LEU A 80 -11.97 12.87 4.41
CA LEU A 80 -12.14 14.31 4.61
C LEU A 80 -13.07 14.91 3.56
N PHE A 81 -12.90 14.52 2.30
CA PHE A 81 -13.78 14.91 1.20
C PHE A 81 -15.24 14.44 1.40
N LEU A 82 -15.46 13.17 1.72
CA LEU A 82 -16.81 12.60 1.94
C LEU A 82 -17.55 13.24 3.12
N LEU A 83 -16.81 13.65 4.15
CA LEU A 83 -17.36 14.37 5.30
C LEU A 83 -17.58 15.87 5.02
N HIS A 84 -17.33 16.33 3.78
CA HIS A 84 -17.47 17.72 3.35
C HIS A 84 -16.61 18.71 4.15
N LEU A 85 -15.48 18.27 4.72
CA LEU A 85 -14.56 19.18 5.40
C LEU A 85 -13.85 20.15 4.44
N PRO A 86 -13.41 19.74 3.23
CA PRO A 86 -12.97 20.66 2.18
C PRO A 86 -14.17 21.10 1.32
N SER A 87 -14.50 22.38 1.34
CA SER A 87 -15.64 22.97 0.61
C SER A 87 -15.44 23.14 -0.91
N PHE A 88 -14.29 22.74 -1.46
CA PHE A 88 -13.86 23.09 -2.82
C PHE A 88 -13.78 21.92 -3.81
N VAL A 89 -14.14 20.70 -3.41
CA VAL A 89 -14.18 19.53 -4.31
C VAL A 89 -15.63 19.01 -4.33
N ASN A 90 -16.12 18.62 -5.50
CA ASN A 90 -17.43 17.98 -5.68
C ASN A 90 -17.25 16.69 -6.48
N GLY A 91 -17.95 15.63 -6.10
CA GLY A 91 -17.83 14.29 -6.69
C GLY A 91 -18.69 13.28 -5.94
N HIS A 92 -19.10 12.20 -6.60
CA HIS A 92 -19.91 11.13 -5.99
C HIS A 92 -19.06 9.86 -5.90
N PHE A 93 -19.03 9.24 -4.71
CA PHE A 93 -18.50 7.90 -4.52
C PHE A 93 -19.66 6.90 -4.54
N SER A 94 -19.51 5.84 -5.32
CA SER A 94 -20.39 4.68 -5.27
C SER A 94 -20.20 3.90 -3.97
N PRO A 95 -21.20 3.10 -3.53
CA PRO A 95 -21.05 2.24 -2.36
C PRO A 95 -19.86 1.27 -2.44
N VAL A 96 -19.53 0.79 -3.65
CA VAL A 96 -18.38 -0.09 -3.87
C VAL A 96 -17.07 0.66 -3.60
N GLU A 97 -16.92 1.87 -4.11
CA GLU A 97 -15.72 2.68 -3.88
C GLU A 97 -15.56 3.02 -2.39
N ILE A 98 -16.65 3.34 -1.69
CA ILE A 98 -16.62 3.55 -0.23
C ILE A 98 -16.15 2.27 0.48
N ALA A 99 -16.70 1.11 0.15
CA ALA A 99 -16.30 -0.16 0.74
C ALA A 99 -14.80 -0.46 0.50
N MET A 100 -14.29 -0.21 -0.71
CA MET A 100 -12.88 -0.43 -1.04
C MET A 100 -11.95 0.52 -0.29
N THR A 101 -12.35 1.79 -0.07
CA THR A 101 -11.53 2.73 0.72
C THR A 101 -11.37 2.29 2.17
N ILE A 102 -12.42 1.70 2.76
CA ILE A 102 -12.37 1.09 4.10
C ILE A 102 -11.39 -0.08 4.12
N LEU A 103 -11.47 -1.00 3.15
CA LEU A 103 -10.57 -2.14 3.07
C LEU A 103 -9.10 -1.73 2.93
N VAL A 104 -8.80 -0.75 2.07
CA VAL A 104 -7.45 -0.22 1.90
C VAL A 104 -6.95 0.44 3.19
N GLY A 105 -7.79 1.25 3.84
CA GLY A 105 -7.48 1.90 5.10
C GLY A 105 -7.16 0.91 6.22
N ILE A 106 -8.00 -0.11 6.41
CA ILE A 106 -7.78 -1.17 7.41
C ILE A 106 -6.50 -1.95 7.10
N ALA A 107 -6.29 -2.35 5.84
CA ALA A 107 -5.10 -3.10 5.46
C ALA A 107 -3.80 -2.33 5.76
N ALA A 108 -3.77 -1.03 5.48
CA ALA A 108 -2.64 -0.15 5.82
C ALA A 108 -2.48 0.04 7.34
N LEU A 109 -3.58 0.29 8.06
CA LEU A 109 -3.58 0.44 9.52
C LEU A 109 -3.15 -0.82 10.27
N VAL A 110 -3.40 -2.01 9.70
CA VAL A 110 -2.92 -3.27 10.27
C VAL A 110 -1.45 -3.49 9.93
N ALA A 111 -1.03 -3.24 8.68
CA ALA A 111 0.34 -3.50 8.24
C ALA A 111 1.37 -2.69 9.02
N ILE A 112 1.14 -1.38 9.19
CA ILE A 112 2.13 -0.46 9.77
C ILE A 112 2.54 -0.89 11.21
N PRO A 113 1.63 -1.02 12.20
CA PRO A 113 2.01 -1.37 13.56
C PRO A 113 2.38 -2.85 13.73
N ALA A 114 1.85 -3.76 12.91
CA ALA A 114 2.13 -5.20 13.03
C ALA A 114 3.49 -5.60 12.41
N THR A 115 4.15 -4.70 11.69
CA THR A 115 5.41 -4.99 11.00
C THR A 115 6.62 -4.71 11.88
N PRO A 116 7.48 -5.70 12.12
CA PRO A 116 8.73 -5.47 12.84
C PRO A 116 9.76 -4.81 11.91
N PHE A 117 9.91 -3.49 12.00
CA PHE A 117 10.91 -2.72 11.24
C PHE A 117 12.32 -2.85 11.84
N ARG A 118 12.94 -4.03 11.65
CA ARG A 118 14.26 -4.37 12.18
C ARG A 118 15.00 -5.34 11.27
N GLY A 119 16.28 -5.59 11.55
CA GLY A 119 17.08 -6.60 10.84
C GLY A 119 17.85 -6.09 9.62
N VAL A 120 18.02 -4.76 9.50
CA VAL A 120 18.95 -4.11 8.56
C VAL A 120 19.63 -2.93 9.24
N SER A 121 20.74 -2.45 8.68
CA SER A 121 21.40 -1.22 9.14
C SER A 121 20.51 0.01 8.91
N PRO A 122 20.68 1.12 9.68
CA PRO A 122 19.93 2.35 9.46
C PRO A 122 20.06 2.90 8.03
N GLY A 123 21.25 2.83 7.42
CA GLY A 123 21.46 3.26 6.04
C GLY A 123 20.68 2.42 5.03
N THR A 124 20.64 1.09 5.21
CA THR A 124 19.83 0.20 4.37
C THR A 124 18.33 0.43 4.58
N ALA A 125 17.88 0.66 5.81
CA ALA A 125 16.49 0.99 6.11
C ALA A 125 16.07 2.29 5.41
N ALA A 126 16.89 3.34 5.54
CA ALA A 126 16.65 4.63 4.90
C ALA A 126 16.62 4.51 3.38
N ALA A 127 17.59 3.80 2.78
CA ALA A 127 17.63 3.58 1.34
C ALA A 127 16.39 2.81 0.83
N ALA A 128 15.99 1.75 1.53
CA ALA A 128 14.81 0.97 1.17
C ALA A 128 13.52 1.79 1.29
N PHE A 129 13.37 2.57 2.35
CA PHE A 129 12.25 3.50 2.54
C PHE A 129 12.20 4.56 1.44
N LEU A 130 13.32 5.23 1.15
CA LEU A 130 13.36 6.25 0.10
C LEU A 130 13.06 5.66 -1.29
N LEU A 131 13.60 4.49 -1.58
CA LEU A 131 13.31 3.77 -2.83
C LEU A 131 11.82 3.43 -2.94
N GLY A 132 11.22 2.93 -1.85
CA GLY A 132 9.78 2.65 -1.81
C GLY A 132 8.92 3.90 -1.99
N ALA A 133 9.30 5.02 -1.35
CA ALA A 133 8.60 6.29 -1.47
C ALA A 133 8.67 6.85 -2.90
N VAL A 134 9.86 6.86 -3.50
CA VAL A 134 10.05 7.29 -4.89
C VAL A 134 9.29 6.37 -5.85
N ALA A 135 9.34 5.06 -5.65
CA ALA A 135 8.61 4.10 -6.47
C ALA A 135 7.09 4.29 -6.35
N GLN A 136 6.53 4.45 -5.14
CA GLN A 136 5.10 4.68 -4.92
C GLN A 136 4.63 5.99 -5.53
N PHE A 137 5.36 7.07 -5.29
CA PHE A 137 5.01 8.36 -5.86
C PHE A 137 5.16 8.36 -7.39
N GLY A 138 6.22 7.75 -7.92
CA GLY A 138 6.43 7.57 -9.36
C GLY A 138 5.30 6.77 -10.01
N ALA A 139 4.94 5.63 -9.44
CA ALA A 139 3.82 4.79 -9.90
C ALA A 139 2.49 5.55 -9.90
N PHE A 140 2.21 6.31 -8.83
CA PHE A 140 1.04 7.17 -8.75
C PHE A 140 1.05 8.27 -9.83
N ARG A 141 2.18 8.93 -10.06
CA ARG A 141 2.30 9.96 -11.10
C ARG A 141 2.12 9.39 -12.50
N LEU A 142 2.68 8.20 -12.75
CA LEU A 142 2.53 7.51 -14.04
C LEU A 142 1.08 7.08 -14.27
N SER A 143 0.37 6.63 -13.23
CA SER A 143 -1.03 6.21 -13.39
C SER A 143 -1.97 7.35 -13.79
N LEU A 144 -1.57 8.60 -13.56
CA LEU A 144 -2.34 9.79 -13.94
C LEU A 144 -2.11 10.26 -15.39
N ILE A 145 -1.22 9.61 -16.14
CA ILE A 145 -1.01 9.96 -17.56
C ILE A 145 -2.28 9.56 -18.35
N PRO A 146 -2.79 10.40 -19.26
CA PRO A 146 -4.07 10.16 -19.95
C PRO A 146 -4.19 8.78 -20.60
N VAL A 147 -3.10 8.25 -21.17
CA VAL A 147 -3.09 6.92 -21.82
C VAL A 147 -3.35 5.76 -20.85
N ILE A 148 -3.02 5.93 -19.56
CA ILE A 148 -3.28 4.93 -18.52
C ILE A 148 -4.65 5.16 -17.87
N TRP A 149 -5.12 6.40 -17.87
CA TRP A 149 -6.38 6.81 -17.26
C TRP A 149 -7.62 6.52 -18.13
N ASN A 150 -7.50 6.51 -19.46
CA ASN A 150 -8.63 6.51 -20.40
C ASN A 150 -9.08 5.11 -20.91
N HIS A 151 -8.77 4.02 -20.20
CA HIS A 151 -9.13 2.65 -20.58
C HIS A 151 -9.86 1.92 -19.47
#